data_AF-A0A5D2VEL0-F1
#
_entry.id   AF-A0A5D2VEL0-F1
#
_cell.length_a   1.000
_cell.length_b   1.000
_cell.length_c   1.000
_cell.angle_alpha   90.00
_cell.angle_beta   90.00
_cell.angle_gamma   90.00
#
_symmetry.space_group_name_H-M   'P 1'
#
loop_
_entity.id
_entity.type
_entity.pdbx_description
1 polymer ?
#
loop_
_entity_poly.entity_id
_entity_poly.type
_entity_poly.pdbx_seq_one_letter_code
_entity_poly.pdbx_strand_id
1 'polypeptide(L)'
;MCTLHFPVQMQSDIRTALHVAFSSIGSLSPFRRSTLTLPPRCLRPAASLGLLSRPFSTAASLPDKPSICTADELHYVSLPNSYWRLALWRYHPPPQATPRNHPLLLLSGVGTNAIGYDLSPESSFARYMSGQGFDTWILEVRGAGLSVQGSNFKEIKESANAVSEQMEAVAKGVTNGVSPVQQPNNVSDTLSDSEISHFGLDSIGIATAWDESKLVSKLTEILMRLSERLSGFLSDGQSMLISAKLFDQISSLLEGSQLSDRFEEVRANLSNLLEKQQNSGVTSQIRDLSQRLVNIIEEGQRSVSPQFIDMQERLSSTIEDFQKQLDLIVKYDWDFDHYLEEDVPAAMEYIRAQTKPKDGKLLAVGHSMGGILLYAKLARCGFEGREPELKAVVTLASSLDYTSSNSTLKLLLPLADPAQALNVPVVPLGAMLAAAYPLSSRPPYILARLNNLISAEDMMHPELLKKLVLNNFCTIPAKLLLQLTSAFRERGLCDRSGKFFFKDHLHKSNVPVLAIAGDQDLICPPEAVEETVKLLPQNLVTYKIFGEHQGPHYAHYDLVGGRLAVEQVYPCIIQFLSQHDD
;
A
#
# COMPACT_ATOMS: atom_id res chain seq x y z
N MET A 1 79.34 -12.82 -14.04
CA MET A 1 79.21 -14.29 -14.13
C MET A 1 78.07 -14.62 -15.08
N CYS A 2 78.12 -15.81 -15.68
CA CYS A 2 77.29 -16.34 -16.78
C CYS A 2 75.79 -16.02 -16.65
N THR A 3 75.00 -15.66 -17.67
CA THR A 3 74.76 -16.23 -19.03
C THR A 3 74.31 -17.69 -19.06
N LEU A 4 73.07 -17.90 -19.52
CA LEU A 4 72.63 -18.79 -20.62
C LEU A 4 71.10 -18.50 -20.78
N HIS A 5 70.52 -18.10 -21.93
CA HIS A 5 70.52 -18.65 -23.30
C HIS A 5 69.76 -19.99 -23.41
N PHE A 6 68.92 -20.24 -24.43
CA PHE A 6 68.35 -19.39 -25.51
C PHE A 6 66.98 -20.02 -25.90
N PRO A 7 66.01 -19.26 -26.45
CA PRO A 7 64.84 -19.80 -27.16
C PRO A 7 65.17 -20.26 -28.59
N VAL A 8 64.22 -20.97 -29.21
CA VAL A 8 64.07 -21.20 -30.67
C VAL A 8 62.54 -21.13 -30.91
N GLN A 9 62.00 -20.19 -31.70
CA GLN A 9 61.91 -20.16 -33.18
C GLN A 9 61.13 -21.39 -33.73
N MET A 10 60.43 -21.38 -34.86
CA MET A 10 60.11 -20.45 -35.96
C MET A 10 58.82 -21.03 -36.63
N GLN A 11 58.09 -20.50 -37.62
CA GLN A 11 58.25 -19.52 -38.70
C GLN A 11 56.79 -19.11 -39.11
N SER A 12 56.48 -17.88 -39.55
CA SER A 12 56.51 -17.37 -40.94
C SER A 12 55.52 -18.10 -41.89
N ASP A 13 54.90 -17.52 -42.93
CA ASP A 13 55.26 -16.40 -43.83
C ASP A 13 53.98 -15.88 -44.55
N ILE A 14 53.71 -14.57 -44.71
CA ILE A 14 54.13 -13.61 -45.78
C ILE A 14 53.18 -13.49 -47.01
N ARG A 15 52.95 -12.22 -47.41
CA ARG A 15 52.39 -11.65 -48.69
C ARG A 15 50.88 -11.83 -48.99
N THR A 16 50.08 -10.83 -49.43
CA THR A 16 50.21 -9.60 -50.28
C THR A 16 49.70 -9.81 -51.71
N ALA A 17 48.54 -9.20 -52.04
CA ALA A 17 48.20 -8.45 -53.27
C ALA A 17 46.74 -7.96 -53.13
N LEU A 18 46.34 -6.68 -53.22
CA LEU A 18 46.48 -5.60 -54.21
C LEU A 18 45.61 -5.73 -55.49
N HIS A 19 44.92 -4.62 -55.79
CA HIS A 19 44.30 -4.20 -57.07
C HIS A 19 43.01 -4.91 -57.56
N VAL A 20 42.06 -4.24 -58.26
CA VAL A 20 41.63 -2.82 -58.33
C VAL A 20 40.32 -2.74 -59.17
N ALA A 21 39.74 -1.54 -59.34
CA ALA A 21 38.77 -1.15 -60.39
C ALA A 21 37.29 -1.55 -60.20
N PHE A 22 36.29 -0.77 -60.61
CA PHE A 22 36.12 0.68 -60.87
C PHE A 22 34.63 0.91 -61.25
N SER A 23 34.05 2.02 -60.75
CA SER A 23 33.04 2.92 -61.37
C SER A 23 31.70 2.38 -61.92
N SER A 24 30.53 2.91 -61.55
CA SER A 24 30.05 4.31 -61.63
C SER A 24 29.78 4.81 -63.07
N ILE A 25 28.50 4.89 -63.44
CA ILE A 25 27.78 5.76 -64.40
C ILE A 25 26.29 5.52 -64.02
N GLY A 26 25.42 6.49 -63.72
CA GLY A 26 25.03 7.67 -64.50
C GLY A 26 23.84 7.31 -65.41
N SER A 27 22.76 8.07 -65.57
CA SER A 27 22.30 9.35 -65.00
C SER A 27 20.85 9.64 -65.46
N LEU A 28 20.27 10.79 -65.08
CA LEU A 28 19.15 11.51 -65.72
C LEU A 28 17.68 11.05 -65.50
N SER A 29 16.93 11.91 -64.82
CA SER A 29 15.49 12.21 -65.03
C SER A 29 15.31 13.06 -66.33
N PRO A 30 14.10 13.33 -66.92
CA PRO A 30 13.01 14.11 -66.29
C PRO A 30 11.56 13.92 -66.89
N PHE A 31 10.68 14.94 -66.68
CA PHE A 31 9.28 15.18 -67.15
C PHE A 31 8.15 14.57 -66.30
N ARG A 32 7.24 15.32 -65.62
CA ARG A 32 6.37 16.52 -65.88
C ARG A 32 5.09 16.29 -66.71
N ARG A 33 3.93 16.35 -66.04
CA ARG A 33 2.69 17.13 -66.30
C ARG A 33 1.88 17.14 -64.98
N SER A 34 1.48 18.26 -64.36
CA SER A 34 0.48 19.28 -64.77
C SER A 34 -0.91 18.62 -64.95
N THR A 35 -2.04 18.96 -64.30
CA THR A 35 -2.60 20.17 -63.61
C THR A 35 -3.75 19.71 -62.66
N LEU A 36 -4.55 20.48 -61.88
CA LEU A 36 -4.82 21.93 -61.74
C LEU A 36 -5.13 22.32 -60.24
N THR A 37 -6.23 23.02 -59.90
CA THR A 37 -6.48 23.65 -58.57
C THR A 37 -7.96 23.71 -58.08
N LEU A 38 -8.15 23.75 -56.74
CA LEU A 38 -9.24 24.40 -55.94
C LEU A 38 -10.60 23.65 -55.69
N PRO A 39 -11.40 24.02 -54.65
CA PRO A 39 -12.14 23.08 -53.75
C PRO A 39 -13.66 23.43 -53.66
N PRO A 40 -14.40 23.28 -52.51
CA PRO A 40 -14.48 22.25 -51.46
C PRO A 40 -15.90 21.60 -51.40
N ARG A 41 -16.11 20.53 -50.61
CA ARG A 41 -17.45 20.27 -50.02
C ARG A 41 -17.48 19.29 -48.83
N CYS A 42 -18.24 19.65 -47.80
CA CYS A 42 -18.56 18.81 -46.65
C CYS A 42 -19.38 17.57 -47.06
N LEU A 43 -19.03 16.41 -46.51
CA LEU A 43 -19.94 15.29 -46.30
C LEU A 43 -19.71 14.71 -44.91
N ARG A 44 -20.75 14.73 -44.07
CA ARG A 44 -20.80 14.01 -42.79
C ARG A 44 -21.13 12.54 -43.06
N PRO A 45 -20.47 11.58 -42.40
CA PRO A 45 -21.08 10.29 -42.06
C PRO A 45 -21.93 10.44 -40.78
N ALA A 46 -23.06 9.75 -40.72
CA ALA A 46 -23.98 9.80 -39.59
C ALA A 46 -23.56 8.88 -38.43
N ALA A 47 -24.15 9.14 -37.27
CA ALA A 47 -23.96 8.44 -36.00
C ALA A 47 -23.92 6.90 -36.11
N SER A 48 -22.85 6.31 -35.58
CA SER A 48 -22.90 4.99 -34.96
C SER A 48 -23.19 5.17 -33.45
N LEU A 49 -24.04 4.33 -32.88
CA LEU A 49 -24.44 4.44 -31.48
C LEU A 49 -23.24 4.16 -30.57
N GLY A 50 -22.78 5.18 -29.83
CA GLY A 50 -21.91 4.97 -28.69
C GLY A 50 -22.65 4.16 -27.62
N LEU A 51 -22.00 3.13 -27.06
CA LEU A 51 -22.53 2.46 -25.88
C LEU A 51 -22.70 3.51 -24.77
N LEU A 52 -23.91 3.58 -24.22
CA LEU A 52 -24.24 4.45 -23.10
C LEU A 52 -23.37 4.05 -21.90
N SER A 53 -22.40 4.88 -21.55
CA SER A 53 -21.72 4.85 -20.26
C SER A 53 -22.79 4.90 -19.18
N ARG A 54 -22.89 3.86 -18.34
CA ARG A 54 -23.76 3.89 -17.16
C ARG A 54 -23.38 5.11 -16.30
N PRO A 55 -24.34 5.86 -15.75
CA PRO A 55 -24.02 6.92 -14.80
C PRO A 55 -23.37 6.29 -13.56
N PHE A 56 -22.23 6.84 -13.14
CA PHE A 56 -21.54 6.40 -11.92
C PHE A 56 -22.44 6.63 -10.70
N SER A 57 -22.55 5.62 -9.84
CA SER A 57 -23.54 5.62 -8.76
C SER A 57 -23.07 6.39 -7.52
N THR A 58 -23.84 7.42 -7.16
CA THR A 58 -24.06 7.91 -5.79
C THR A 58 -22.82 8.03 -4.89
N ALA A 59 -22.13 9.16 -4.99
CA ALA A 59 -21.32 9.69 -3.89
C ALA A 59 -22.20 10.57 -2.98
N ALA A 60 -21.99 10.50 -1.67
CA ALA A 60 -22.67 11.31 -0.68
C ALA A 60 -21.65 11.97 0.26
N SER A 61 -21.82 13.26 0.54
CA SER A 61 -21.20 13.89 1.71
C SER A 61 -21.96 13.44 2.96
N LEU A 62 -21.23 13.20 4.06
CA LEU A 62 -21.83 12.85 5.34
C LEU A 62 -22.18 14.12 6.12
N PRO A 63 -23.45 14.34 6.51
CA PRO A 63 -23.82 15.49 7.34
C PRO A 63 -23.31 15.37 8.78
N ASP A 64 -23.05 14.15 9.27
CA ASP A 64 -22.31 13.90 10.50
C ASP A 64 -20.99 13.19 10.16
N LYS A 65 -19.88 13.91 10.27
CA LYS A 65 -18.52 13.36 10.16
C LYS A 65 -18.05 12.78 11.52
N PRO A 66 -17.23 11.71 11.54
CA PRO A 66 -16.67 11.18 12.79
C PRO A 66 -15.87 12.23 13.58
N SER A 67 -15.78 12.08 14.91
CA SER A 67 -15.10 13.05 15.80
C SER A 67 -13.63 13.29 15.43
N ILE A 68 -12.94 12.26 14.94
CA ILE A 68 -11.55 12.34 14.47
C ILE A 68 -11.41 13.15 13.16
N CYS A 69 -12.48 13.28 12.37
CA CYS A 69 -12.48 14.07 11.14
C CYS A 69 -12.67 15.55 11.44
N THR A 70 -11.59 16.29 11.33
CA THR A 70 -11.49 17.70 11.70
C THR A 70 -11.65 18.67 10.52
N ALA A 71 -11.77 18.14 9.30
CA ALA A 71 -12.07 18.86 8.05
C ALA A 71 -13.50 19.44 8.00
N ASP A 72 -13.80 20.31 7.04
CA ASP A 72 -15.13 20.89 6.88
C ASP A 72 -16.12 19.89 6.27
N GLU A 73 -15.68 19.16 5.24
CA GLU A 73 -16.47 18.11 4.57
C GLU A 73 -15.69 16.78 4.56
N LEU A 74 -16.42 15.67 4.70
CA LEU A 74 -15.91 14.31 4.50
C LEU A 74 -16.68 13.65 3.36
N HIS A 75 -15.95 13.22 2.33
CA HIS A 75 -16.49 12.59 1.13
C HIS A 75 -16.00 11.15 1.00
N TYR A 76 -16.80 10.31 0.34
CA TYR A 76 -16.45 8.92 0.04
C TYR A 76 -16.48 8.65 -1.47
N VAL A 77 -15.37 8.16 -2.01
CA VAL A 77 -15.20 7.81 -3.43
C VAL A 77 -15.13 6.29 -3.58
N SER A 78 -16.08 5.70 -4.32
CA SER A 78 -16.05 4.28 -4.67
C SER A 78 -15.05 3.98 -5.78
N LEU A 79 -14.31 2.90 -5.61
CA LEU A 79 -13.38 2.39 -6.60
C LEU A 79 -14.06 1.35 -7.53
N PRO A 80 -13.75 1.34 -8.84
CA PRO A 80 -14.18 0.27 -9.73
C PRO A 80 -13.66 -1.08 -9.24
N ASN A 81 -14.50 -2.13 -9.34
CA ASN A 81 -14.15 -3.52 -9.00
C ASN A 81 -13.63 -3.76 -7.57
N SER A 82 -13.86 -2.82 -6.64
CA SER A 82 -13.36 -2.87 -5.28
C SER A 82 -14.46 -2.50 -4.28
N TYR A 83 -14.45 -3.15 -3.11
CA TYR A 83 -15.36 -2.83 -2.00
C TYR A 83 -14.92 -1.60 -1.20
N TRP A 84 -13.73 -1.05 -1.50
CA TRP A 84 -13.19 0.12 -0.82
C TRP A 84 -13.89 1.43 -1.25
N ARG A 85 -14.15 2.25 -0.25
CA ARG A 85 -14.60 3.63 -0.35
C ARG A 85 -13.51 4.52 0.24
N LEU A 86 -12.87 5.32 -0.59
CA LEU A 86 -11.78 6.22 -0.20
C LEU A 86 -12.33 7.46 0.50
N ALA A 87 -11.78 7.78 1.66
CA ALA A 87 -12.10 9.00 2.38
C ALA A 87 -11.32 10.19 1.80
N LEU A 88 -12.05 11.28 1.56
CA LEU A 88 -11.52 12.57 1.12
C LEU A 88 -11.93 13.64 2.14
N TRP A 89 -10.94 14.22 2.82
CA TRP A 89 -11.12 15.27 3.80
C TRP A 89 -10.93 16.63 3.11
N ARG A 90 -11.95 17.50 3.13
CA ARG A 90 -11.91 18.80 2.44
C ARG A 90 -11.90 19.98 3.42
N TYR A 91 -11.01 20.93 3.18
CA TYR A 91 -10.87 22.18 3.92
C TYR A 91 -11.15 23.37 3.00
N HIS A 92 -12.25 24.08 3.27
CA HIS A 92 -12.71 25.20 2.46
C HIS A 92 -11.90 26.46 2.73
N PRO A 93 -11.35 27.13 1.70
CA PRO A 93 -10.63 28.37 1.90
C PRO A 93 -11.59 29.43 2.44
N PRO A 94 -11.20 30.17 3.49
CA PRO A 94 -12.12 31.07 4.15
C PRO A 94 -12.35 32.32 3.25
N PRO A 95 -13.54 32.97 3.25
CA PRO A 95 -13.93 33.95 2.23
C PRO A 95 -13.05 35.22 2.07
N GLN A 96 -12.05 35.39 2.93
CA GLN A 96 -11.13 36.54 2.97
C GLN A 96 -9.74 36.17 2.42
N ALA A 97 -9.46 34.89 2.19
CA ALA A 97 -8.23 34.42 1.59
C ALA A 97 -8.21 34.71 0.07
N THR A 98 -7.01 34.89 -0.49
CA THR A 98 -6.82 35.10 -1.94
C THR A 98 -7.29 33.87 -2.72
N PRO A 99 -8.31 33.96 -3.60
CA PRO A 99 -8.80 32.81 -4.34
C PRO A 99 -7.72 32.15 -5.21
N ARG A 100 -7.75 30.82 -5.30
CA ARG A 100 -6.83 30.00 -6.09
C ARG A 100 -7.53 29.41 -7.30
N ASN A 101 -6.79 29.20 -8.39
CA ASN A 101 -7.35 28.69 -9.65
C ASN A 101 -7.55 27.17 -9.61
N HIS A 102 -6.68 26.44 -8.93
CA HIS A 102 -6.68 24.97 -8.87
C HIS A 102 -6.86 24.46 -7.44
N PRO A 103 -7.64 23.38 -7.22
CA PRO A 103 -7.68 22.69 -5.94
C PRO A 103 -6.35 21.98 -5.64
N LEU A 104 -6.06 21.80 -4.36
CA LEU A 104 -4.83 21.20 -3.85
C LEU A 104 -5.11 19.80 -3.29
N LEU A 105 -4.47 18.77 -3.86
CA LEU A 105 -4.49 17.39 -3.38
C LEU A 105 -3.28 17.09 -2.48
N LEU A 106 -3.52 16.57 -1.29
CA LEU A 106 -2.53 16.12 -0.33
C LEU A 106 -2.49 14.58 -0.28
N LEU A 107 -1.32 13.98 -0.49
CA LEU A 107 -1.10 12.53 -0.46
C LEU A 107 -0.17 12.13 0.68
N SER A 108 -0.68 11.34 1.63
CA SER A 108 0.08 10.89 2.81
C SER A 108 1.11 9.79 2.49
N GLY A 109 2.05 9.58 3.42
CA GLY A 109 3.09 8.54 3.36
C GLY A 109 2.60 7.09 3.56
N VAL A 110 3.53 6.13 3.51
CA VAL A 110 3.21 4.70 3.57
C VAL A 110 2.58 4.31 4.91
N GLY A 111 1.37 3.76 4.87
CA GLY A 111 0.66 3.37 6.08
C GLY A 111 0.29 4.55 6.96
N THR A 112 -0.03 5.72 6.38
CA THR A 112 -0.35 6.94 7.12
C THR A 112 -1.63 7.58 6.57
N ASN A 113 -2.22 8.53 7.29
CA ASN A 113 -3.58 9.00 7.00
C ASN A 113 -3.70 10.53 7.07
N ALA A 114 -4.92 11.09 7.15
CA ALA A 114 -5.12 12.53 7.13
C ALA A 114 -4.60 13.27 8.37
N ILE A 115 -4.46 12.58 9.52
CA ILE A 115 -3.93 13.15 10.76
C ILE A 115 -2.47 13.61 10.60
N GLY A 116 -1.70 12.99 9.71
CA GLY A 116 -0.34 13.44 9.36
C GLY A 116 -0.29 14.88 8.80
N TYR A 117 -1.39 15.39 8.25
CA TYR A 117 -1.51 16.75 7.71
C TYR A 117 -2.34 17.72 8.59
N ASP A 118 -3.08 17.23 9.58
CA ASP A 118 -3.88 18.02 10.54
C ASP A 118 -3.70 17.53 12.00
N LEU A 119 -2.49 17.68 12.55
CA LEU A 119 -2.17 17.25 13.91
C LEU A 119 -2.86 18.13 14.96
N SER A 120 -2.83 19.45 14.82
CA SER A 120 -3.57 20.39 15.67
C SER A 120 -3.86 21.69 14.91
N PRO A 121 -4.77 22.55 15.38
CA PRO A 121 -5.01 23.85 14.74
C PRO A 121 -3.74 24.69 14.51
N GLU A 122 -2.76 24.56 15.41
CA GLU A 122 -1.46 25.25 15.38
C GLU A 122 -0.39 24.49 14.56
N SER A 123 -0.58 23.19 14.31
CA SER A 123 0.32 22.34 13.51
C SER A 123 -0.51 21.54 12.50
N SER A 124 -0.93 22.25 11.45
CA SER A 124 -1.76 21.70 10.37
C SER A 124 -1.35 22.30 9.04
N PHE A 125 -0.80 21.46 8.17
CA PHE A 125 -0.51 21.85 6.80
C PHE A 125 -1.82 22.08 6.02
N ALA A 126 -2.82 21.21 6.21
CA ALA A 126 -4.08 21.29 5.48
C ALA A 126 -4.85 22.60 5.77
N ARG A 127 -4.97 22.98 7.05
CA ARG A 127 -5.59 24.26 7.45
C ARG A 127 -4.78 25.46 6.98
N TYR A 128 -3.45 25.38 7.03
CA TYR A 128 -2.60 26.48 6.59
C TYR A 128 -2.73 26.73 5.10
N MET A 129 -2.70 25.68 4.27
CA MET A 129 -2.91 25.81 2.82
C MET A 129 -4.33 26.31 2.50
N SER A 130 -5.34 25.82 3.21
CA SER A 130 -6.71 26.32 3.08
C SER A 130 -6.86 27.81 3.43
N GLY A 131 -6.25 28.26 4.53
CA GLY A 131 -6.16 29.67 4.92
C GLY A 131 -5.40 30.56 3.92
N GLN A 132 -4.61 29.95 3.02
CA GLN A 132 -3.88 30.62 1.93
C GLN A 132 -4.62 30.57 0.58
N GLY A 133 -5.89 30.14 0.63
CA GLY A 133 -6.86 30.21 -0.47
C GLY A 133 -7.09 28.92 -1.26
N PHE A 134 -6.34 27.84 -0.95
CA PHE A 134 -6.44 26.60 -1.70
C PHE A 134 -7.63 25.75 -1.20
N ASP A 135 -8.54 25.36 -2.12
CA ASP A 135 -9.52 24.29 -1.86
C ASP A 135 -8.74 22.99 -1.66
N THR A 136 -8.56 22.60 -0.39
CA THR A 136 -7.53 21.65 0.04
C THR A 136 -8.15 20.31 0.42
N TRP A 137 -7.69 19.25 -0.23
CA TRP A 137 -8.22 17.90 -0.14
C TRP A 137 -7.13 16.93 0.33
N ILE A 138 -7.35 16.17 1.40
CA ILE A 138 -6.48 15.05 1.78
C ILE A 138 -7.10 13.74 1.32
N LEU A 139 -6.34 12.92 0.60
CA LEU A 139 -6.72 11.56 0.26
C LEU A 139 -6.20 10.56 1.30
N GLU A 140 -7.12 9.80 1.88
CA GLU A 140 -6.80 8.55 2.56
C GLU A 140 -6.99 7.40 1.56
N VAL A 141 -5.90 6.74 1.17
CA VAL A 141 -5.93 5.59 0.25
C VAL A 141 -6.61 4.36 0.89
N ARG A 142 -6.87 3.30 0.12
CA ARG A 142 -7.50 2.08 0.65
C ARG A 142 -6.69 1.51 1.82
N GLY A 143 -7.37 1.13 2.90
CA GLY A 143 -6.74 0.68 4.15
C GLY A 143 -6.14 1.76 5.05
N ALA A 144 -6.21 3.05 4.71
CA ALA A 144 -5.75 4.15 5.55
C ALA A 144 -6.91 4.93 6.19
N GLY A 145 -6.76 5.30 7.47
CA GLY A 145 -7.64 6.26 8.15
C GLY A 145 -9.12 5.88 8.09
N LEU A 146 -9.95 6.83 7.63
CA LEU A 146 -11.40 6.67 7.52
C LEU A 146 -11.85 6.03 6.19
N SER A 147 -10.93 5.59 5.33
CA SER A 147 -11.28 4.74 4.18
C SER A 147 -11.79 3.39 4.66
N VAL A 148 -12.93 2.94 4.13
CA VAL A 148 -13.65 1.76 4.64
C VAL A 148 -14.05 0.81 3.52
N GLN A 149 -14.31 -0.44 3.87
CA GLN A 149 -15.02 -1.39 3.01
C GLN A 149 -16.51 -1.28 3.32
N GLY A 150 -17.34 -0.95 2.33
CA GLY A 150 -18.76 -0.68 2.56
C GLY A 150 -19.60 -0.61 1.30
N SER A 151 -20.72 -1.33 1.30
CA SER A 151 -21.64 -1.40 0.16
C SER A 151 -22.63 -0.23 0.16
N ASN A 152 -23.13 0.16 1.34
CA ASN A 152 -24.10 1.24 1.52
C ASN A 152 -23.65 2.31 2.54
N PHE A 153 -24.36 3.45 2.54
CA PHE A 153 -24.05 4.62 3.37
C PHE A 153 -24.11 4.37 4.88
N LYS A 154 -24.99 3.46 5.34
CA LYS A 154 -25.13 3.14 6.75
C LYS A 154 -23.92 2.38 7.27
N GLU A 155 -23.50 1.34 6.54
CA GLU A 155 -22.26 0.58 6.80
C GLU A 155 -21.03 1.49 6.82
N ILE A 156 -20.94 2.44 5.88
CA ILE A 156 -19.83 3.41 5.81
C ILE A 156 -19.79 4.26 7.08
N LYS A 157 -20.93 4.83 7.51
CA LYS A 157 -21.00 5.66 8.73
C LYS A 157 -20.67 4.86 9.99
N GLU A 158 -21.22 3.66 10.13
CA GLU A 158 -20.97 2.77 11.27
C GLU A 158 -19.50 2.33 11.32
N SER A 159 -18.90 1.94 10.19
CA SER A 159 -17.48 1.58 10.13
C SER A 159 -16.55 2.77 10.39
N ALA A 160 -16.86 3.96 9.87
CA ALA A 160 -16.03 5.14 10.09
C ALA A 160 -16.07 5.62 11.55
N ASN A 161 -17.25 5.54 12.19
CA ASN A 161 -17.39 5.80 13.62
C ASN A 161 -16.63 4.78 14.46
N ALA A 162 -16.74 3.48 14.15
CA ALA A 162 -16.00 2.43 14.86
C ALA A 162 -14.47 2.60 14.77
N VAL A 163 -13.94 3.01 13.60
CA VAL A 163 -12.51 3.36 13.45
C VAL A 163 -12.15 4.58 14.32
N SER A 164 -12.97 5.65 14.28
CA SER A 164 -12.77 6.85 15.11
C SER A 164 -12.74 6.52 16.61
N GLU A 165 -13.67 5.69 17.09
CA GLU A 165 -13.76 5.25 18.48
C GLU A 165 -12.55 4.39 18.89
N GLN A 166 -12.07 3.49 18.01
CA GLN A 166 -10.87 2.70 18.25
C GLN A 166 -9.62 3.58 18.39
N MET A 167 -9.45 4.58 17.53
CA MET A 167 -8.34 5.54 17.59
C MET A 167 -8.36 6.33 18.91
N GLU A 168 -9.53 6.84 19.31
CA GLU A 168 -9.71 7.50 20.60
C GLU A 168 -9.46 6.57 21.81
N ALA A 169 -9.87 5.30 21.72
CA ALA A 169 -9.67 4.32 22.79
C ALA A 169 -8.18 3.97 22.98
N VAL A 170 -7.43 3.80 21.88
CA VAL A 170 -5.97 3.61 21.93
C VAL A 170 -5.28 4.80 22.57
N ALA A 171 -5.69 6.04 22.22
CA ALA A 171 -5.16 7.25 22.84
C ALA A 171 -5.40 7.31 24.36
N LYS A 172 -6.59 6.89 24.83
CA LYS A 172 -6.99 6.85 26.26
C LYS A 172 -6.35 5.68 27.04
N GLY A 173 -6.09 4.54 26.39
CA GLY A 173 -5.43 3.39 27.02
C GLY A 173 -3.97 3.71 27.40
N VAL A 174 -3.25 4.36 26.49
CA VAL A 174 -1.84 4.73 26.69
C VAL A 174 -1.66 5.78 27.81
N THR A 175 -2.62 6.68 28.02
CA THR A 175 -2.56 7.64 29.15
C THR A 175 -2.67 6.98 30.52
N ASN A 176 -3.42 5.88 30.65
CA ASN A 176 -3.76 5.28 31.94
C ASN A 176 -2.80 4.17 32.40
N GLY A 177 -1.79 3.82 31.60
CA GLY A 177 -0.69 2.95 32.03
C GLY A 177 -1.05 1.46 32.22
N VAL A 178 -2.19 1.01 31.70
CA VAL A 178 -2.61 -0.40 31.75
C VAL A 178 -2.07 -1.14 30.53
N SER A 179 -1.31 -2.21 30.75
CA SER A 179 -0.79 -3.07 29.68
C SER A 179 -1.93 -3.78 28.94
N PRO A 180 -2.02 -3.71 27.59
CA PRO A 180 -3.03 -4.42 26.84
C PRO A 180 -2.61 -5.88 26.61
N VAL A 181 -2.90 -6.75 27.58
CA VAL A 181 -3.05 -8.20 27.36
C VAL A 181 -4.47 -8.61 27.71
N GLN A 182 -5.40 -8.29 26.81
CA GLN A 182 -6.70 -8.92 26.72
C GLN A 182 -7.13 -8.88 25.25
N GLN A 183 -7.37 -10.06 24.68
CA GLN A 183 -7.93 -10.22 23.34
C GLN A 183 -9.37 -9.68 23.33
N PRO A 184 -9.87 -9.15 22.19
CA PRO A 184 -11.25 -8.69 22.10
C PRO A 184 -12.20 -9.90 22.16
N ASN A 185 -12.96 -10.01 23.24
CA ASN A 185 -14.07 -10.96 23.31
C ASN A 185 -15.21 -10.51 22.39
N ASN A 186 -15.90 -11.50 21.81
CA ASN A 186 -16.96 -11.30 20.82
C ASN A 186 -18.10 -10.41 21.30
N VAL A 187 -18.71 -9.70 20.35
CA VAL A 187 -20.04 -9.09 20.50
C VAL A 187 -21.04 -10.18 20.86
N SER A 188 -21.70 -10.04 22.00
CA SER A 188 -22.74 -10.96 22.47
C SER A 188 -24.08 -10.63 21.79
N ASP A 189 -24.61 -11.56 20.99
CA ASP A 189 -26.00 -11.48 20.56
C ASP A 189 -26.96 -11.75 21.74
N THR A 190 -28.00 -10.92 21.83
CA THR A 190 -29.02 -10.97 22.87
C THR A 190 -30.04 -12.09 22.62
N LEU A 191 -30.26 -12.97 23.61
CA LEU A 191 -31.55 -13.62 23.84
C LEU A 191 -31.87 -13.67 25.34
N SER A 192 -33.18 -13.67 25.64
CA SER A 192 -33.79 -13.18 26.89
C SER A 192 -33.96 -14.21 28.02
N ASP A 193 -34.17 -13.69 29.23
CA ASP A 193 -34.47 -14.41 30.48
C ASP A 193 -35.58 -15.48 30.39
N SER A 194 -35.41 -16.57 31.15
CA SER A 194 -36.50 -17.17 31.95
C SER A 194 -35.99 -18.04 33.14
N GLU A 195 -36.21 -17.50 34.34
CA GLU A 195 -36.55 -18.14 35.64
C GLU A 195 -35.98 -19.52 36.07
N ILE A 196 -34.99 -19.46 36.97
CA ILE A 196 -34.90 -20.13 38.30
C ILE A 196 -35.69 -21.45 38.52
N SER A 197 -34.97 -22.53 38.89
CA SER A 197 -35.40 -23.42 39.99
C SER A 197 -34.22 -24.09 40.72
N HIS A 198 -34.36 -24.24 42.04
CA HIS A 198 -33.39 -24.87 42.96
C HIS A 198 -33.60 -26.39 43.05
N PHE A 199 -32.53 -27.18 42.94
CA PHE A 199 -32.22 -28.45 43.64
C PHE A 199 -30.76 -28.75 43.25
N GLY A 200 -29.82 -29.25 44.06
CA GLY A 200 -29.83 -29.96 45.34
C GLY A 200 -28.55 -30.81 45.31
N LEU A 201 -27.73 -30.80 46.36
CA LEU A 201 -26.46 -31.54 46.36
C LEU A 201 -26.74 -33.05 46.42
N ASP A 202 -26.29 -33.84 45.44
CA ASP A 202 -25.47 -35.05 45.65
C ASP A 202 -25.27 -35.92 44.39
N SER A 203 -24.24 -36.77 44.49
CA SER A 203 -23.92 -37.97 43.68
C SER A 203 -22.93 -37.80 42.52
N ILE A 204 -21.80 -38.48 42.70
CA ILE A 204 -20.77 -38.75 41.70
C ILE A 204 -21.34 -39.72 40.65
N GLY A 205 -21.37 -39.33 39.38
CA GLY A 205 -21.89 -40.16 38.30
C GLY A 205 -21.43 -39.69 36.92
N ILE A 206 -20.41 -40.36 36.38
CA ILE A 206 -20.01 -40.49 34.96
C ILE A 206 -20.69 -39.51 33.99
N ALA A 207 -19.98 -38.43 33.64
CA ALA A 207 -20.35 -37.55 32.54
C ALA A 207 -19.94 -38.16 31.19
N THR A 208 -20.86 -38.86 30.53
CA THR A 208 -20.71 -39.39 29.16
C THR A 208 -21.49 -38.56 28.15
N ALA A 209 -20.97 -38.50 26.91
CA ALA A 209 -21.54 -37.85 25.72
C ALA A 209 -21.56 -36.31 25.73
N TRP A 210 -20.36 -35.72 25.57
CA TRP A 210 -20.23 -34.46 24.84
C TRP A 210 -20.54 -34.73 23.36
N ASP A 211 -21.25 -33.84 22.66
CA ASP A 211 -21.75 -34.12 21.30
C ASP A 211 -20.64 -34.00 20.22
N GLU A 212 -19.87 -35.06 20.07
CA GLU A 212 -18.74 -35.21 19.14
C GLU A 212 -19.12 -34.96 17.67
N SER A 213 -20.38 -35.25 17.29
CA SER A 213 -20.89 -35.03 15.92
C SER A 213 -20.85 -33.56 15.51
N LYS A 214 -21.08 -32.67 16.49
CA LYS A 214 -21.13 -31.22 16.31
C LYS A 214 -19.76 -30.61 16.07
N LEU A 215 -18.71 -31.23 16.60
CA LEU A 215 -17.31 -30.83 16.41
C LEU A 215 -16.79 -31.22 15.02
N VAL A 216 -17.11 -32.44 14.57
CA VAL A 216 -16.78 -32.90 13.21
C VAL A 216 -17.51 -32.04 12.17
N SER A 217 -18.82 -31.80 12.35
CA SER A 217 -19.60 -30.92 11.47
C SER A 217 -18.98 -29.52 11.36
N LYS A 218 -18.51 -28.94 12.47
CA LYS A 218 -17.85 -27.62 12.48
C LYS A 218 -16.51 -27.63 11.74
N LEU A 219 -15.69 -28.66 11.94
CA LEU A 219 -14.39 -28.81 11.24
C LEU A 219 -14.58 -29.04 9.73
N THR A 220 -15.59 -29.82 9.34
CA THR A 220 -16.00 -30.03 7.95
C THR A 220 -16.48 -28.73 7.30
N GLU A 221 -17.31 -27.94 8.00
CA GLU A 221 -17.77 -26.64 7.50
C GLU A 221 -16.59 -25.66 7.32
N ILE A 222 -15.67 -25.64 8.29
CA ILE A 222 -14.43 -24.87 8.25
C ILE A 222 -13.60 -25.25 7.01
N LEU A 223 -13.34 -26.54 6.78
CA LEU A 223 -12.59 -27.03 5.62
C LEU A 223 -13.29 -26.74 4.28
N MET A 224 -14.61 -26.89 4.20
CA MET A 224 -15.38 -26.60 3.00
C MET A 224 -15.36 -25.10 2.64
N ARG A 225 -15.54 -24.21 3.63
CA ARG A 225 -15.38 -22.74 3.44
C ARG A 225 -13.96 -22.37 2.98
N LEU A 226 -12.95 -23.09 3.49
CA LEU A 226 -11.54 -22.94 3.12
C LEU A 226 -11.30 -23.37 1.66
N SER A 227 -11.86 -24.51 1.25
CA SER A 227 -11.81 -25.04 -0.11
C SER A 227 -12.53 -24.13 -1.12
N GLU A 228 -13.71 -23.61 -0.80
CA GLU A 228 -14.46 -22.69 -1.67
C GLU A 228 -13.70 -21.37 -1.86
N ARG A 229 -13.12 -20.81 -0.80
CA ARG A 229 -12.29 -19.60 -0.87
C ARG A 229 -10.98 -19.85 -1.64
N LEU A 230 -10.26 -20.93 -1.36
CA LEU A 230 -9.03 -21.28 -2.10
C LEU A 230 -9.29 -21.47 -3.60
N SER A 231 -10.41 -22.09 -4.00
CA SER A 231 -10.73 -22.28 -5.42
C SER A 231 -10.87 -20.97 -6.23
N GLY A 232 -11.00 -19.81 -5.58
CA GLY A 232 -10.99 -18.51 -6.26
C GLY A 232 -9.60 -17.88 -6.45
N PHE A 233 -8.57 -18.34 -5.73
CA PHE A 233 -7.31 -17.60 -5.50
C PHE A 233 -6.03 -18.33 -5.93
N LEU A 234 -6.13 -19.54 -6.49
CA LEU A 234 -4.96 -20.37 -6.83
C LEU A 234 -4.23 -19.94 -8.12
N SER A 235 -4.44 -18.73 -8.64
CA SER A 235 -3.63 -18.15 -9.73
C SER A 235 -2.34 -17.48 -9.23
N ASP A 236 -2.27 -17.11 -7.96
CA ASP A 236 -1.19 -16.28 -7.39
C ASP A 236 -0.17 -17.11 -6.60
N GLY A 237 1.13 -16.88 -6.86
CA GLY A 237 2.23 -17.59 -6.20
C GLY A 237 2.33 -17.38 -4.67
N GLN A 238 1.70 -16.33 -4.13
CA GLN A 238 1.63 -16.12 -2.67
C GLN A 238 0.62 -17.09 -2.01
N SER A 239 -0.55 -17.30 -2.63
CA SER A 239 -1.56 -18.26 -2.18
C SER A 239 -1.00 -19.69 -2.14
N MET A 240 -0.17 -20.05 -3.13
CA MET A 240 0.55 -21.33 -3.19
C MET A 240 1.49 -21.53 -1.99
N LEU A 241 2.36 -20.57 -1.70
CA LEU A 241 3.37 -20.72 -0.64
C LEU A 241 2.77 -20.74 0.76
N ILE A 242 1.70 -19.98 0.98
CA ILE A 242 0.97 -19.92 2.25
C ILE A 242 0.19 -21.22 2.47
N SER A 243 -0.45 -21.76 1.42
CA SER A 243 -1.08 -23.07 1.47
C SER A 243 -0.07 -24.20 1.75
N ALA A 244 1.11 -24.18 1.10
CA ALA A 244 2.16 -25.17 1.33
C ALA A 244 2.59 -25.23 2.81
N LYS A 245 2.80 -24.06 3.45
CA LYS A 245 3.15 -23.98 4.88
C LYS A 245 2.03 -24.45 5.82
N LEU A 246 0.76 -24.28 5.45
CA LEU A 246 -0.33 -24.91 6.20
C LEU A 246 -0.23 -26.43 6.12
N PHE A 247 0.03 -27.00 4.93
CA PHE A 247 0.22 -28.43 4.80
C PHE A 247 1.44 -28.94 5.58
N ASP A 248 2.55 -28.19 5.65
CA ASP A 248 3.67 -28.49 6.53
C ASP A 248 3.28 -28.48 8.02
N GLN A 249 2.56 -27.45 8.47
CA GLN A 249 2.11 -27.35 9.87
C GLN A 249 1.15 -28.48 10.24
N ILE A 250 0.15 -28.78 9.40
CA ILE A 250 -0.78 -29.89 9.64
C ILE A 250 -0.03 -31.23 9.58
N SER A 251 0.92 -31.41 8.66
CA SER A 251 1.78 -32.61 8.64
C SER A 251 2.52 -32.77 9.97
N SER A 252 3.17 -31.73 10.48
CA SER A 252 3.91 -31.79 11.76
C SER A 252 3.02 -32.06 12.98
N LEU A 253 1.75 -31.67 12.92
CA LEU A 253 0.75 -31.99 13.96
C LEU A 253 0.23 -33.44 13.85
N LEU A 254 0.33 -34.05 12.68
CA LEU A 254 -0.09 -35.44 12.42
C LEU A 254 1.06 -36.44 12.47
N GLU A 255 2.32 -36.00 12.63
CA GLU A 255 3.49 -36.86 12.75
C GLU A 255 3.32 -37.93 13.84
N GLY A 256 3.51 -39.20 13.47
CA GLY A 256 3.34 -40.34 14.37
C GLY A 256 1.89 -40.80 14.58
N SER A 257 0.91 -40.13 13.99
CA SER A 257 -0.49 -40.60 13.96
C SER A 257 -0.75 -41.59 12.82
N GLN A 258 -1.79 -42.43 12.94
CA GLN A 258 -2.26 -43.31 11.85
C GLN A 258 -2.85 -42.53 10.65
N LEU A 259 -3.01 -41.21 10.76
CA LEU A 259 -3.51 -40.33 9.71
C LEU A 259 -2.38 -39.67 8.90
N SER A 260 -1.12 -39.73 9.37
CA SER A 260 0.04 -39.09 8.73
C SER A 260 0.22 -39.53 7.28
N ASP A 261 0.28 -40.85 7.03
CA ASP A 261 0.50 -41.40 5.69
C ASP A 261 -0.63 -41.03 4.72
N ARG A 262 -1.88 -40.99 5.22
CA ARG A 262 -3.07 -40.62 4.44
C ARG A 262 -3.12 -39.12 4.14
N PHE A 263 -2.68 -38.28 5.08
CA PHE A 263 -2.59 -36.84 4.89
C PHE A 263 -1.52 -36.49 3.85
N GLU A 264 -0.36 -37.13 3.91
CA GLU A 264 0.71 -36.95 2.91
C GLU A 264 0.29 -37.43 1.51
N GLU A 265 -0.54 -38.48 1.39
CA GLU A 265 -1.16 -38.85 0.11
C GLU A 265 -2.08 -37.74 -0.44
N VAL A 266 -2.92 -37.13 0.41
CA VAL A 266 -3.80 -36.01 0.01
C VAL A 266 -2.97 -34.78 -0.37
N ARG A 267 -1.95 -34.45 0.42
CA ARG A 267 -1.00 -33.36 0.15
C ARG A 267 -0.29 -33.53 -1.19
N ALA A 268 0.26 -34.72 -1.46
CA ALA A 268 0.94 -35.03 -2.71
C ALA A 268 -0.01 -34.93 -3.93
N ASN A 269 -1.26 -35.36 -3.78
CA ASN A 269 -2.28 -35.22 -4.81
C ASN A 269 -2.66 -33.74 -5.04
N LEU A 270 -2.79 -32.93 -3.99
CA LEU A 270 -3.08 -31.51 -4.12
C LEU A 270 -1.93 -30.74 -4.78
N SER A 271 -0.68 -30.97 -4.37
CA SER A 271 0.51 -30.39 -5.02
C SER A 271 0.57 -30.74 -6.50
N ASN A 272 0.29 -32.00 -6.87
CA ASN A 272 0.24 -32.43 -8.27
C ASN A 272 -0.89 -31.78 -9.10
N LEU A 273 -2.00 -31.36 -8.47
CA LEU A 273 -3.07 -30.62 -9.13
C LEU A 273 -2.73 -29.13 -9.27
N LEU A 274 -2.04 -28.58 -8.27
CA LEU A 274 -1.56 -27.19 -8.24
C LEU A 274 -0.45 -26.93 -9.27
N GLU A 275 0.49 -27.86 -9.45
CA GLU A 275 1.53 -27.77 -10.48
C GLU A 275 0.98 -27.92 -11.92
N LYS A 276 -0.20 -28.54 -12.10
CA LYS A 276 -0.82 -28.82 -13.42
C LYS A 276 -1.83 -27.75 -13.85
N GLN A 277 -1.54 -26.47 -13.60
CA GLN A 277 -2.52 -25.41 -13.84
C GLN A 277 -2.53 -24.89 -15.29
N GLN A 278 -3.51 -25.34 -16.09
CA GLN A 278 -4.02 -24.59 -17.27
C GLN A 278 -5.48 -24.90 -17.68
N ASN A 279 -6.26 -25.68 -16.93
CA ASN A 279 -7.64 -26.03 -17.32
C ASN A 279 -8.69 -25.91 -16.21
N SER A 280 -9.90 -25.52 -16.58
CA SER A 280 -11.06 -25.19 -15.72
C SER A 280 -11.73 -26.38 -14.99
N GLY A 281 -11.09 -27.56 -14.96
CA GLY A 281 -11.60 -28.75 -14.28
C GLY A 281 -11.19 -28.90 -12.81
N VAL A 282 -10.31 -28.02 -12.30
CA VAL A 282 -9.63 -28.19 -11.00
C VAL A 282 -10.57 -27.98 -9.79
N THR A 283 -11.56 -27.07 -9.88
CA THR A 283 -12.48 -26.76 -8.75
C THR A 283 -13.28 -27.96 -8.25
N SER A 284 -13.75 -28.83 -9.14
CA SER A 284 -14.49 -30.04 -8.73
C SER A 284 -13.58 -31.08 -8.08
N GLN A 285 -12.30 -31.13 -8.46
CA GLN A 285 -11.30 -32.04 -7.92
C GLN A 285 -10.78 -31.60 -6.55
N ILE A 286 -10.56 -30.29 -6.34
CA ILE A 286 -10.22 -29.73 -5.02
C ILE A 286 -11.34 -30.01 -4.01
N ARG A 287 -12.62 -29.87 -4.42
CA ARG A 287 -13.76 -30.22 -3.58
C ARG A 287 -13.82 -31.72 -3.23
N ASP A 288 -13.54 -32.61 -4.19
CA ASP A 288 -13.44 -34.06 -3.93
C ASP A 288 -12.31 -34.39 -2.95
N LEU A 289 -11.15 -33.73 -3.09
CA LEU A 289 -10.01 -33.90 -2.18
C LEU A 289 -10.30 -33.38 -0.77
N SER A 290 -10.96 -32.21 -0.65
CA SER A 290 -11.42 -31.66 0.63
C SER A 290 -12.38 -32.63 1.34
N GLN A 291 -13.29 -33.26 0.59
CA GLN A 291 -14.19 -34.27 1.15
C GLN A 291 -13.45 -35.53 1.61
N ARG A 292 -12.41 -35.98 0.89
CA ARG A 292 -11.55 -37.10 1.35
C ARG A 292 -10.82 -36.76 2.65
N LEU A 293 -10.32 -35.54 2.77
CA LEU A 293 -9.64 -35.04 3.97
C LEU A 293 -10.57 -35.08 5.19
N VAL A 294 -11.83 -34.66 5.02
CA VAL A 294 -12.89 -34.78 6.03
C VAL A 294 -13.14 -36.24 6.41
N ASN A 295 -13.33 -37.13 5.42
CA ASN A 295 -13.62 -38.55 5.67
C ASN A 295 -12.46 -39.27 6.40
N ILE A 296 -11.21 -38.87 6.14
CA ILE A 296 -10.02 -39.42 6.84
C ILE A 296 -10.04 -39.05 8.32
N ILE A 297 -10.46 -37.82 8.66
CA ILE A 297 -10.60 -37.36 10.05
C ILE A 297 -11.77 -38.08 10.75
N GLU A 298 -12.88 -38.31 10.03
CA GLU A 298 -14.06 -39.03 10.52
C GLU A 298 -13.76 -40.52 10.79
N GLU A 299 -12.98 -41.20 9.95
CA GLU A 299 -12.55 -42.59 10.19
C GLU A 299 -11.58 -42.73 11.39
N GLY A 300 -10.76 -41.72 11.66
CA GLY A 300 -9.79 -41.71 12.76
C GLY A 300 -10.41 -41.76 14.17
N GLN A 301 -11.70 -41.45 14.30
CA GLN A 301 -12.39 -41.37 15.60
C GLN A 301 -12.66 -42.71 16.28
N ARG A 302 -12.37 -43.85 15.62
CA ARG A 302 -12.63 -45.19 16.20
C ARG A 302 -11.63 -45.66 17.26
N SER A 303 -10.55 -44.92 17.52
CA SER A 303 -9.56 -45.27 18.55
C SER A 303 -9.29 -44.10 19.49
N VAL A 304 -10.08 -44.00 20.56
CA VAL A 304 -10.03 -42.87 21.52
C VAL A 304 -8.85 -43.02 22.48
N SER A 305 -7.90 -42.08 22.39
CA SER A 305 -6.81 -41.87 23.35
C SER A 305 -6.78 -40.38 23.74
N PRO A 306 -6.46 -40.00 24.99
CA PRO A 306 -6.42 -38.59 25.42
C PRO A 306 -5.52 -37.69 24.56
N GLN A 307 -4.48 -38.24 23.94
CA GLN A 307 -3.57 -37.52 23.03
C GLN A 307 -4.27 -37.00 21.76
N PHE A 308 -5.37 -37.64 21.34
CA PHE A 308 -6.11 -37.24 20.14
C PHE A 308 -6.89 -35.93 20.33
N ILE A 309 -7.35 -35.65 21.56
CA ILE A 309 -8.13 -34.44 21.90
C ILE A 309 -7.23 -33.20 21.85
N ASP A 310 -6.05 -33.26 22.50
CA ASP A 310 -5.02 -32.21 22.44
C ASP A 310 -4.52 -31.96 21.00
N MET A 311 -4.37 -33.02 20.20
CA MET A 311 -4.07 -32.90 18.76
C MET A 311 -5.19 -32.20 17.98
N GLN A 312 -6.46 -32.52 18.27
CA GLN A 312 -7.63 -31.95 17.59
C GLN A 312 -7.82 -30.46 17.93
N GLU A 313 -7.62 -30.05 19.19
CA GLU A 313 -7.67 -28.64 19.60
C GLU A 313 -6.55 -27.83 18.93
N ARG A 314 -5.33 -28.36 18.88
CA ARG A 314 -4.19 -27.73 18.16
C ARG A 314 -4.48 -27.57 16.67
N LEU A 315 -4.93 -28.64 16.00
CA LEU A 315 -5.29 -28.60 14.59
C LEU A 315 -6.40 -27.58 14.31
N SER A 316 -7.41 -27.52 15.18
CA SER A 316 -8.50 -26.53 15.07
C SER A 316 -7.98 -25.10 15.22
N SER A 317 -7.11 -24.83 16.20
CA SER A 317 -6.47 -23.52 16.38
C SER A 317 -5.61 -23.13 15.17
N THR A 318 -4.81 -24.06 14.62
CA THR A 318 -4.00 -23.80 13.41
C THR A 318 -4.87 -23.48 12.20
N ILE A 319 -6.00 -24.16 12.02
CA ILE A 319 -6.93 -23.87 10.93
C ILE A 319 -7.68 -22.55 11.16
N GLU A 320 -8.11 -22.22 12.38
CA GLU A 320 -8.72 -20.92 12.70
C GLU A 320 -7.75 -19.76 12.48
N ASP A 321 -6.48 -19.91 12.88
CA ASP A 321 -5.45 -18.90 12.64
C ASP A 321 -5.10 -18.77 11.16
N PHE A 322 -5.10 -19.88 10.39
CA PHE A 322 -4.97 -19.83 8.94
C PHE A 322 -6.17 -19.15 8.27
N GLN A 323 -7.40 -19.38 8.75
CA GLN A 323 -8.57 -18.66 8.26
C GLN A 323 -8.47 -17.17 8.53
N LYS A 324 -8.04 -16.75 9.74
CA LYS A 324 -7.75 -15.34 10.05
C LYS A 324 -6.68 -14.76 9.12
N GLN A 325 -5.64 -15.53 8.80
CA GLN A 325 -4.62 -15.12 7.84
C GLN A 325 -5.18 -14.98 6.42
N LEU A 326 -5.99 -15.92 5.93
CA LEU A 326 -6.67 -15.81 4.64
C LEU A 326 -7.63 -14.61 4.59
N ASP A 327 -8.43 -14.38 5.64
CA ASP A 327 -9.31 -13.20 5.72
C ASP A 327 -8.51 -11.89 5.71
N LEU A 328 -7.34 -11.85 6.35
CA LEU A 328 -6.43 -10.71 6.28
C LEU A 328 -5.77 -10.56 4.89
N ILE A 329 -5.39 -11.65 4.22
CA ILE A 329 -4.89 -11.62 2.83
C ILE A 329 -5.96 -11.00 1.93
N VAL A 330 -7.16 -11.57 1.90
CA VAL A 330 -8.27 -11.11 1.04
C VAL A 330 -8.68 -9.69 1.38
N LYS A 331 -8.68 -9.31 2.68
CA LYS A 331 -9.00 -7.94 3.10
C LYS A 331 -7.94 -6.92 2.68
N TYR A 332 -6.66 -7.31 2.67
CA TYR A 332 -5.50 -6.45 2.39
C TYR A 332 -4.78 -6.81 1.08
N ASP A 333 -5.53 -7.26 0.07
CA ASP A 333 -4.96 -7.66 -1.22
C ASP A 333 -4.74 -6.47 -2.17
N TRP A 334 -3.73 -5.63 -1.89
CA TRP A 334 -3.27 -4.60 -2.83
C TRP A 334 -1.79 -4.26 -2.72
N ASP A 335 -1.29 -3.65 -3.78
CA ASP A 335 0.11 -3.27 -4.01
C ASP A 335 0.22 -1.74 -4.23
N PHE A 336 1.41 -1.24 -4.62
CA PHE A 336 1.61 0.19 -4.89
C PHE A 336 0.91 0.66 -6.16
N ASP A 337 0.82 -0.20 -7.17
CA ASP A 337 0.18 0.13 -8.45
C ASP A 337 -1.33 0.33 -8.28
N HIS A 338 -2.02 -0.37 -7.36
CA HIS A 338 -3.42 -0.07 -7.04
C HIS A 338 -3.62 1.37 -6.52
N TYR A 339 -2.71 1.88 -5.67
CA TYR A 339 -2.78 3.28 -5.24
C TYR A 339 -2.55 4.25 -6.42
N LEU A 340 -1.59 3.92 -7.29
CA LEU A 340 -1.18 4.74 -8.42
C LEU A 340 -2.22 4.81 -9.56
N GLU A 341 -2.85 3.67 -9.86
CA GLU A 341 -3.65 3.45 -11.06
C GLU A 341 -5.16 3.48 -10.79
N GLU A 342 -5.58 3.29 -9.53
CA GLU A 342 -6.99 3.29 -9.13
C GLU A 342 -7.28 4.39 -8.11
N ASP A 343 -6.58 4.43 -6.96
CA ASP A 343 -6.95 5.34 -5.85
C ASP A 343 -6.72 6.81 -6.17
N VAL A 344 -5.49 7.18 -6.53
CA VAL A 344 -5.14 8.57 -6.84
C VAL A 344 -5.93 9.09 -8.06
N PRO A 345 -6.09 8.34 -9.18
CA PRO A 345 -6.93 8.79 -10.29
C PRO A 345 -8.41 8.98 -9.91
N ALA A 346 -9.02 8.06 -9.15
CA ALA A 346 -10.42 8.19 -8.74
C ALA A 346 -10.64 9.41 -7.82
N ALA A 347 -9.71 9.66 -6.90
CA ALA A 347 -9.72 10.85 -6.05
C ALA A 347 -9.58 12.15 -6.87
N MET A 348 -8.62 12.19 -7.81
CA MET A 348 -8.44 13.34 -8.69
C MET A 348 -9.67 13.62 -9.57
N GLU A 349 -10.28 12.58 -10.17
CA GLU A 349 -11.50 12.71 -10.95
C GLU A 349 -12.65 13.27 -10.10
N TYR A 350 -12.84 12.74 -8.89
CA TYR A 350 -13.85 13.22 -7.95
C TYR A 350 -13.66 14.70 -7.60
N ILE A 351 -12.43 15.09 -7.23
CA ILE A 351 -12.09 16.49 -6.88
C ILE A 351 -12.39 17.40 -8.07
N ARG A 352 -11.99 17.04 -9.30
CA ARG A 352 -12.32 17.82 -10.51
C ARG A 352 -13.82 17.96 -10.74
N ALA A 353 -14.60 16.90 -10.50
CA ALA A 353 -16.05 16.95 -10.64
C ALA A 353 -16.73 17.90 -9.64
N GLN A 354 -16.22 17.97 -8.41
CA GLN A 354 -16.72 18.89 -7.38
C GLN A 354 -16.29 20.35 -7.61
N THR A 355 -15.01 20.56 -7.92
CA THR A 355 -14.35 21.89 -7.91
C THR A 355 -14.32 22.58 -9.28
N LYS A 356 -14.31 21.80 -10.37
CA LYS A 356 -14.35 22.25 -11.77
C LYS A 356 -13.27 23.30 -12.12
N PRO A 357 -11.97 23.01 -11.89
CA PRO A 357 -10.88 23.90 -12.31
C PRO A 357 -10.92 24.12 -13.83
N LYS A 358 -10.58 25.33 -14.27
CA LYS A 358 -10.82 25.80 -15.65
C LYS A 358 -10.15 24.95 -16.73
N ASP A 359 -8.94 24.45 -16.45
CA ASP A 359 -8.13 23.62 -17.33
C ASP A 359 -8.19 22.13 -16.99
N GLY A 360 -8.98 21.76 -15.97
CA GLY A 360 -9.09 20.39 -15.48
C GLY A 360 -7.89 19.90 -14.65
N LYS A 361 -6.99 20.77 -14.18
CA LYS A 361 -5.78 20.36 -13.43
C LYS A 361 -5.88 20.60 -11.93
N LEU A 362 -5.08 19.82 -11.18
CA LEU A 362 -4.90 19.91 -9.74
C LEU A 362 -3.48 20.39 -9.41
N LEU A 363 -3.30 21.06 -8.28
CA LEU A 363 -2.00 21.14 -7.61
C LEU A 363 -1.88 19.93 -6.68
N ALA A 364 -0.68 19.40 -6.45
CA ALA A 364 -0.50 18.29 -5.51
C ALA A 364 0.75 18.42 -4.63
N VAL A 365 0.61 18.05 -3.36
CA VAL A 365 1.72 17.87 -2.41
C VAL A 365 1.70 16.43 -1.91
N GLY A 366 2.82 15.74 -1.99
CA GLY A 366 2.96 14.36 -1.51
C GLY A 366 4.08 14.23 -0.48
N HIS A 367 3.78 13.63 0.67
CA HIS A 367 4.79 13.30 1.68
C HIS A 367 5.18 11.83 1.58
N SER A 368 6.48 11.52 1.65
CA SER A 368 6.99 10.14 1.66
C SER A 368 6.42 9.35 0.46
N MET A 369 5.78 8.20 0.68
CA MET A 369 5.08 7.43 -0.37
C MET A 369 4.09 8.28 -1.20
N GLY A 370 3.44 9.29 -0.64
CA GLY A 370 2.58 10.20 -1.38
C GLY A 370 3.33 10.97 -2.47
N GLY A 371 4.57 11.40 -2.21
CA GLY A 371 5.41 12.01 -3.24
C GLY A 371 5.98 10.98 -4.22
N ILE A 372 6.24 9.75 -3.77
CA ILE A 372 6.58 8.61 -4.65
C ILE A 372 5.44 8.33 -5.64
N LEU A 373 4.17 8.36 -5.20
CA LEU A 373 3.00 8.23 -6.07
C LEU A 373 2.92 9.36 -7.10
N LEU A 374 3.23 10.61 -6.72
CA LEU A 374 3.28 11.72 -7.67
C LEU A 374 4.39 11.52 -8.71
N TYR A 375 5.62 11.15 -8.30
CA TYR A 375 6.69 10.82 -9.23
C TYR A 375 6.34 9.66 -10.17
N ALA A 376 5.75 8.59 -9.63
CA ALA A 376 5.33 7.44 -10.41
C ALA A 376 4.23 7.79 -11.43
N LYS A 377 3.28 8.67 -11.06
CA LYS A 377 2.24 9.19 -11.97
C LYS A 377 2.85 10.04 -13.08
N LEU A 378 3.76 10.96 -12.75
CA LEU A 378 4.49 11.76 -13.74
C LEU A 378 5.29 10.88 -14.72
N ALA A 379 5.97 9.85 -14.21
CA ALA A 379 6.71 8.89 -15.02
C ALA A 379 5.83 8.03 -15.93
N ARG A 380 4.69 7.50 -15.42
CA ARG A 380 3.73 6.71 -16.19
C ARG A 380 3.10 7.57 -17.30
N CYS A 381 2.58 8.75 -16.97
CA CYS A 381 2.00 9.68 -17.94
C CYS A 381 3.03 10.14 -19.00
N GLY A 382 4.26 10.46 -18.59
CA GLY A 382 5.35 10.83 -19.48
C GLY A 382 5.81 9.69 -20.40
N PHE A 383 5.74 8.43 -19.94
CA PHE A 383 6.00 7.26 -20.80
C PHE A 383 4.91 7.08 -21.86
N GLU A 384 3.64 7.23 -21.48
CA GLU A 384 2.47 7.00 -22.34
C GLU A 384 2.13 8.19 -23.25
N GLY A 385 2.74 9.36 -23.02
CA GLY A 385 2.39 10.60 -23.71
C GLY A 385 1.03 11.19 -23.28
N ARG A 386 0.56 10.87 -22.08
CA ARG A 386 -0.67 11.41 -21.49
C ARG A 386 -0.35 12.63 -20.61
N GLU A 387 -1.27 13.58 -20.51
CA GLU A 387 -1.17 14.59 -19.45
C GLU A 387 -1.48 13.96 -18.08
N PRO A 388 -0.72 14.30 -17.02
CA PRO A 388 -0.97 13.79 -15.67
C PRO A 388 -2.10 14.53 -14.94
N GLU A 389 -2.74 15.53 -15.56
CA GLU A 389 -3.83 16.33 -14.96
C GLU A 389 -3.39 17.08 -13.68
N LEU A 390 -2.08 17.32 -13.58
CA LEU A 390 -1.41 18.06 -12.51
C LEU A 390 -0.76 19.32 -13.10
N LYS A 391 -0.94 20.45 -12.42
CA LYS A 391 -0.43 21.77 -12.80
C LYS A 391 0.99 21.99 -12.28
N ALA A 392 1.23 21.66 -11.01
CA ALA A 392 2.53 21.60 -10.37
C ALA A 392 2.49 20.58 -9.21
N VAL A 393 3.66 20.04 -8.86
CA VAL A 393 3.85 19.01 -7.84
C VAL A 393 4.86 19.46 -6.79
N VAL A 394 4.60 19.14 -5.53
CA VAL A 394 5.55 19.29 -4.42
C VAL A 394 5.75 17.92 -3.79
N THR A 395 7.01 17.53 -3.56
CA THR A 395 7.34 16.29 -2.87
C THR A 395 8.14 16.59 -1.61
N LEU A 396 7.73 15.97 -0.49
CA LEU A 396 8.35 16.13 0.82
C LEU A 396 8.95 14.78 1.21
N ALA A 397 10.26 14.69 1.41
CA ALA A 397 10.96 13.48 1.83
C ALA A 397 10.63 12.24 0.97
N SER A 398 10.76 12.37 -0.35
CA SER A 398 10.35 11.33 -1.32
C SER A 398 11.45 11.01 -2.34
N SER A 399 11.68 9.74 -2.64
CA SER A 399 12.59 9.27 -3.69
C SER A 399 12.05 8.03 -4.41
N LEU A 400 12.41 7.84 -5.68
CA LEU A 400 12.21 6.61 -6.45
C LEU A 400 13.38 5.60 -6.29
N ASP A 401 14.51 6.03 -5.74
CA ASP A 401 15.72 5.23 -5.59
C ASP A 401 16.47 5.58 -4.29
N TYR A 402 16.75 4.55 -3.47
CA TYR A 402 17.41 4.66 -2.18
C TYR A 402 18.76 3.91 -2.15
N THR A 403 19.21 3.34 -3.27
CA THR A 403 20.40 2.48 -3.35
C THR A 403 21.66 3.16 -2.81
N SER A 404 21.91 4.40 -3.25
CA SER A 404 23.03 5.26 -2.87
C SER A 404 22.94 5.83 -1.45
N SER A 405 21.75 5.89 -0.86
CA SER A 405 21.49 6.56 0.43
C SER A 405 21.80 5.68 1.66
N ASN A 406 22.00 6.30 2.82
CA ASN A 406 22.07 5.57 4.11
C ASN A 406 20.70 5.37 4.79
N SER A 407 19.61 5.34 4.00
CA SER A 407 18.24 5.23 4.52
C SER A 407 18.03 4.05 5.46
N THR A 408 17.44 4.31 6.63
CA THR A 408 17.06 3.29 7.61
C THR A 408 15.95 2.36 7.12
N LEU A 409 15.23 2.73 6.04
CA LEU A 409 14.28 1.82 5.37
C LEU A 409 14.97 0.60 4.75
N LYS A 410 16.30 0.62 4.56
CA LYS A 410 17.08 -0.59 4.22
C LYS A 410 16.92 -1.71 5.25
N LEU A 411 16.52 -1.41 6.49
CA LEU A 411 16.16 -2.40 7.52
C LEU A 411 14.88 -3.20 7.19
N LEU A 412 14.10 -2.78 6.18
CA LEU A 412 12.96 -3.54 5.65
C LEU A 412 13.37 -4.56 4.58
N LEU A 413 14.61 -4.55 4.08
CA LEU A 413 15.10 -5.52 3.08
C LEU A 413 15.01 -7.00 3.51
N PRO A 414 15.18 -7.38 4.80
CA PRO A 414 14.94 -8.77 5.23
C PRO A 414 13.48 -9.22 5.06
N LEU A 415 12.53 -8.29 4.94
CA LEU A 415 11.13 -8.56 4.61
C LEU A 415 10.88 -8.71 3.09
N ALA A 416 11.94 -8.68 2.27
CA ALA A 416 11.85 -8.78 0.81
C ALA A 416 12.05 -10.22 0.26
N ASP A 417 12.50 -11.17 1.09
CA ASP A 417 12.52 -12.60 0.74
C ASP A 417 11.11 -13.17 0.91
N PRO A 418 10.41 -13.59 -0.16
CA PRO A 418 9.07 -14.15 -0.05
C PRO A 418 9.03 -15.39 0.87
N ALA A 419 10.09 -16.20 0.91
CA ALA A 419 10.11 -17.41 1.73
C ALA A 419 10.08 -17.10 3.24
N GLN A 420 10.65 -15.97 3.68
CA GLN A 420 10.64 -15.50 5.07
C GLN A 420 9.49 -14.52 5.36
N ALA A 421 9.12 -13.67 4.40
CA ALA A 421 8.14 -12.61 4.59
C ALA A 421 6.67 -13.08 4.48
N LEU A 422 6.38 -14.13 3.71
CA LEU A 422 4.99 -14.53 3.39
C LEU A 422 4.19 -15.17 4.54
N ASN A 423 4.68 -15.18 5.78
CA ASN A 423 3.91 -15.69 6.92
C ASN A 423 2.95 -14.67 7.54
N VAL A 424 3.05 -13.39 7.17
CA VAL A 424 2.16 -12.34 7.71
C VAL A 424 1.66 -11.45 6.56
N PRO A 425 0.35 -11.41 6.30
CA PRO A 425 -0.18 -10.68 5.15
C PRO A 425 -0.19 -9.16 5.31
N VAL A 426 -0.03 -8.68 6.54
CA VAL A 426 -0.08 -7.27 6.91
C VAL A 426 0.94 -6.94 7.99
N VAL A 427 1.49 -5.73 7.96
CA VAL A 427 2.28 -5.16 9.04
C VAL A 427 1.40 -4.16 9.81
N PRO A 428 1.02 -4.44 11.06
CA PRO A 428 0.17 -3.56 11.86
C PRO A 428 1.00 -2.41 12.47
N LEU A 429 1.60 -1.57 11.61
CA LEU A 429 2.59 -0.56 11.98
C LEU A 429 2.06 0.38 13.07
N GLY A 430 0.82 0.85 12.96
CA GLY A 430 0.18 1.68 13.98
C GLY A 430 0.15 1.04 15.37
N ALA A 431 -0.27 -0.23 15.46
CA ALA A 431 -0.31 -0.96 16.72
C ALA A 431 1.10 -1.20 17.29
N MET A 432 2.08 -1.51 16.43
CA MET A 432 3.48 -1.67 16.84
C MET A 432 4.07 -0.38 17.40
N LEU A 433 3.86 0.75 16.72
CA LEU A 433 4.35 2.05 17.18
C LEU A 433 3.63 2.53 18.45
N ALA A 434 2.31 2.32 18.55
CA ALA A 434 1.53 2.62 19.75
C ALA A 434 1.99 1.79 20.97
N ALA A 435 2.31 0.51 20.78
CA ALA A 435 2.85 -0.35 21.83
C ALA A 435 4.30 0.01 22.22
N ALA A 436 5.11 0.48 21.27
CA ALA A 436 6.48 0.93 21.52
C ALA A 436 6.55 2.34 22.14
N TYR A 437 5.56 3.20 21.92
CA TYR A 437 5.55 4.61 22.34
C TYR A 437 5.82 4.82 23.85
N PRO A 438 5.25 4.05 24.81
CA PRO A 438 5.62 4.17 26.22
C PRO A 438 7.11 3.93 26.49
N LEU A 439 7.77 3.05 25.71
CA LEU A 439 9.19 2.74 25.86
C LEU A 439 10.11 3.79 25.20
N SER A 440 9.60 4.57 24.24
CA SER A 440 10.35 5.69 23.64
C SER A 440 10.13 7.01 24.37
N SER A 441 8.98 7.21 25.03
CA SER A 441 8.56 8.51 25.57
C SER A 441 8.34 8.56 27.09
N ARG A 442 8.59 7.46 27.84
CA ARG A 442 8.62 7.47 29.32
C ARG A 442 9.94 6.91 29.85
N PRO A 443 10.38 7.28 31.07
CA PRO A 443 11.53 6.66 31.71
C PRO A 443 11.40 5.12 31.76
N PRO A 444 12.46 4.34 31.43
CA PRO A 444 13.84 4.77 31.23
C PRO A 444 14.23 5.07 29.76
N TYR A 445 13.28 5.42 28.89
CA TYR A 445 13.53 5.94 27.52
C TYR A 445 14.31 4.98 26.59
N ILE A 446 14.15 3.67 26.79
CA ILE A 446 14.90 2.60 26.10
C ILE A 446 14.86 2.76 24.57
N LEU A 447 13.74 3.20 24.01
CA LEU A 447 13.52 3.34 22.57
C LEU A 447 13.46 4.79 22.09
N ALA A 448 13.92 5.79 22.88
CA ALA A 448 13.79 7.20 22.52
C ALA A 448 14.39 7.56 21.15
N ARG A 449 15.48 6.89 20.74
CA ARG A 449 16.10 7.06 19.42
C ARG A 449 15.17 6.72 18.24
N LEU A 450 14.10 5.94 18.43
CA LEU A 450 13.12 5.70 17.38
C LEU A 450 12.31 6.95 17.04
N ASN A 451 12.14 7.87 18.00
CA ASN A 451 11.42 9.13 17.76
C ASN A 451 12.17 10.02 16.75
N ASN A 452 13.50 9.94 16.71
CA ASN A 452 14.36 10.66 15.76
C ASN A 452 14.15 10.24 14.29
N LEU A 453 13.52 9.08 14.03
CA LEU A 453 13.10 8.70 12.67
C LEU A 453 11.86 9.48 12.21
N ILE A 454 11.09 10.01 13.17
CA ILE A 454 9.85 10.76 12.92
C ILE A 454 10.16 12.26 12.96
N SER A 455 10.74 12.76 14.06
CA SER A 455 10.97 14.18 14.31
C SER A 455 12.34 14.40 14.95
N ALA A 456 13.05 15.45 14.51
CA ALA A 456 14.32 15.88 15.07
C ALA A 456 14.14 16.47 16.49
N GLU A 457 15.25 16.67 17.19
CA GLU A 457 15.23 17.17 18.57
C GLU A 457 14.56 18.56 18.65
N ASP A 458 13.65 18.71 19.63
CA ASP A 458 12.75 19.87 19.84
C ASP A 458 11.79 20.25 18.68
N MET A 459 11.80 19.56 17.54
CA MET A 459 10.97 19.95 16.39
C MET A 459 9.48 19.63 16.55
N MET A 460 9.09 18.57 17.26
CA MET A 460 7.69 18.24 17.50
C MET A 460 7.38 18.19 19.01
N HIS A 461 6.34 18.91 19.43
CA HIS A 461 5.92 18.91 20.83
C HIS A 461 5.48 17.49 21.25
N PRO A 462 5.84 16.99 22.46
CA PRO A 462 5.60 15.59 22.85
C PRO A 462 4.15 15.10 22.70
N GLU A 463 3.17 15.96 22.98
CA GLU A 463 1.74 15.63 22.80
C GLU A 463 1.31 15.57 21.32
N LEU A 464 1.95 16.33 20.42
CA LEU A 464 1.74 16.21 18.97
C LEU A 464 2.38 14.93 18.43
N LEU A 465 3.60 14.61 18.88
CA LEU A 465 4.26 13.35 18.55
C LEU A 465 3.43 12.15 19.04
N LYS A 466 2.87 12.22 20.24
CA LYS A 466 1.92 11.23 20.78
C LYS A 466 0.68 11.09 19.90
N LYS A 467 0.03 12.21 19.54
CA LYS A 467 -1.16 12.19 18.68
C LYS A 467 -0.83 11.59 17.30
N LEU A 468 0.30 11.97 16.70
CA LEU A 468 0.80 11.41 15.45
C LEU A 468 0.99 9.89 15.57
N VAL A 469 1.79 9.42 16.54
CA VAL A 469 2.10 7.99 16.71
C VAL A 469 0.84 7.14 16.94
N LEU A 470 -0.12 7.62 17.72
CA LEU A 470 -1.30 6.85 18.10
C LEU A 470 -2.46 6.91 17.08
N ASN A 471 -2.48 7.87 16.15
CA ASN A 471 -3.62 8.10 15.26
C ASN A 471 -3.27 8.16 13.76
N ASN A 472 -2.03 8.44 13.38
CA ASN A 472 -1.68 8.58 11.95
C ASN A 472 -1.31 7.24 11.30
N PHE A 473 -0.62 6.35 12.02
CA PHE A 473 -0.07 5.12 11.44
C PHE A 473 -1.11 4.00 11.37
N CYS A 474 -1.22 3.38 10.20
CA CYS A 474 -2.22 2.38 9.82
C CYS A 474 -1.56 1.00 9.61
N THR A 475 -2.39 0.00 9.27
CA THR A 475 -1.94 -1.32 8.84
C THR A 475 -1.50 -1.29 7.38
N ILE A 476 -0.38 -1.94 7.05
CA ILE A 476 0.22 -1.92 5.70
C ILE A 476 0.18 -3.32 5.09
N PRO A 477 -0.33 -3.52 3.86
CA PRO A 477 -0.24 -4.80 3.16
C PRO A 477 1.20 -5.26 2.92
N ALA A 478 1.43 -6.57 3.00
CA ALA A 478 2.70 -7.16 2.60
C ALA A 478 3.00 -6.97 1.10
N LYS A 479 2.00 -7.08 0.21
CA LYS A 479 2.16 -6.85 -1.24
C LYS A 479 2.69 -5.44 -1.55
N LEU A 480 2.14 -4.41 -0.90
CA LEU A 480 2.62 -3.02 -0.98
C LEU A 480 4.07 -2.87 -0.51
N LEU A 481 4.42 -3.41 0.67
CA LEU A 481 5.79 -3.32 1.20
C LEU A 481 6.79 -4.05 0.28
N LEU A 482 6.46 -5.26 -0.18
CA LEU A 482 7.28 -6.04 -1.10
C LEU A 482 7.59 -5.25 -2.38
N GLN A 483 6.60 -4.58 -2.98
CA GLN A 483 6.84 -3.75 -4.15
C GLN A 483 7.70 -2.53 -3.82
N LEU A 484 7.44 -1.84 -2.71
CA LEU A 484 8.26 -0.70 -2.26
C LEU A 484 9.73 -1.10 -2.00
N THR A 485 10.03 -2.36 -1.61
CA THR A 485 11.42 -2.83 -1.46
C THR A 485 12.24 -2.77 -2.76
N SER A 486 11.59 -2.70 -3.93
CA SER A 486 12.30 -2.52 -5.22
C SER A 486 13.04 -1.19 -5.30
N ALA A 487 12.60 -0.14 -4.60
CA ALA A 487 13.27 1.16 -4.53
C ALA A 487 14.69 1.10 -3.92
N PHE A 488 15.06 0.00 -3.28
CA PHE A 488 16.40 -0.25 -2.70
C PHE A 488 17.26 -1.16 -3.59
N ARG A 489 16.78 -1.54 -4.78
CA ARG A 489 17.51 -2.34 -5.79
C ARG A 489 18.04 -1.41 -6.87
N GLU A 490 19.10 -1.81 -7.58
CA GLU A 490 19.88 -0.99 -8.54
C GLU A 490 19.07 -0.18 -9.57
N ARG A 491 17.89 -0.65 -9.95
CA ARG A 491 16.99 0.03 -10.91
C ARG A 491 15.91 0.91 -10.27
N GLY A 492 15.90 1.07 -8.95
CA GLY A 492 14.87 1.81 -8.22
C GLY A 492 13.48 1.16 -8.30
N LEU A 493 12.46 1.92 -7.89
CA LEU A 493 11.09 1.44 -7.78
C LEU A 493 10.54 0.94 -9.13
N CYS A 494 9.98 -0.28 -9.14
CA CYS A 494 9.28 -0.85 -10.28
C CYS A 494 7.78 -1.06 -10.06
N ASP A 495 7.08 -1.22 -11.17
CA ASP A 495 5.66 -1.61 -11.24
C ASP A 495 5.42 -3.04 -10.73
N ARG A 496 4.14 -3.42 -10.57
CA ARG A 496 3.75 -4.74 -10.10
C ARG A 496 4.26 -5.90 -11.00
N SER A 497 4.56 -5.62 -12.27
CA SER A 497 5.12 -6.61 -13.21
C SER A 497 6.64 -6.78 -13.10
N GLY A 498 7.34 -5.88 -12.39
CA GLY A 498 8.80 -5.87 -12.25
C GLY A 498 9.55 -5.48 -13.54
N LYS A 499 8.87 -4.88 -14.53
CA LYS A 499 9.43 -4.59 -15.86
C LYS A 499 9.53 -3.11 -16.16
N PHE A 500 8.65 -2.30 -15.57
CA PHE A 500 8.62 -0.85 -15.73
C PHE A 500 9.25 -0.20 -14.50
N PHE A 501 10.23 0.66 -14.71
CA PHE A 501 10.95 1.35 -13.65
C PHE A 501 10.63 2.84 -13.75
N PHE A 502 9.98 3.40 -12.73
CA PHE A 502 9.46 4.77 -12.78
C PHE A 502 10.57 5.80 -13.01
N LYS A 503 11.77 5.54 -12.45
CA LYS A 503 12.94 6.42 -12.56
C LYS A 503 13.40 6.63 -14.02
N ASP A 504 13.22 5.62 -14.87
CA ASP A 504 13.66 5.64 -16.28
C ASP A 504 12.80 6.56 -17.17
N HIS A 505 11.70 7.13 -16.66
CA HIS A 505 10.72 7.90 -17.44
C HIS A 505 10.40 9.29 -16.87
N LEU A 506 10.94 9.64 -15.70
CA LEU A 506 10.65 10.91 -15.04
C LEU A 506 11.12 12.14 -15.86
N HIS A 507 12.18 11.98 -16.67
CA HIS A 507 12.69 12.99 -17.60
C HIS A 507 11.70 13.40 -18.71
N LYS A 508 10.59 12.67 -18.89
CA LYS A 508 9.52 12.97 -19.85
C LYS A 508 8.39 13.82 -19.25
N SER A 509 8.45 14.13 -17.95
CA SER A 509 7.47 14.98 -17.29
C SER A 509 7.59 16.43 -17.77
N ASN A 510 6.45 17.05 -18.09
CA ASN A 510 6.35 18.48 -18.37
C ASN A 510 5.76 19.28 -17.19
N VAL A 511 5.56 18.64 -16.03
CA VAL A 511 5.00 19.28 -14.82
C VAL A 511 6.13 19.84 -13.95
N PRO A 512 6.06 21.12 -13.52
CA PRO A 512 6.96 21.68 -12.52
C PRO A 512 6.93 20.92 -11.19
N VAL A 513 8.11 20.67 -10.61
CA VAL A 513 8.30 19.95 -9.35
C VAL A 513 9.14 20.77 -8.37
N LEU A 514 8.66 20.92 -7.14
CA LEU A 514 9.48 21.33 -5.98
C LEU A 514 9.73 20.10 -5.10
N ALA A 515 10.97 19.64 -5.06
CA ALA A 515 11.41 18.56 -4.17
C ALA A 515 12.01 19.16 -2.89
N ILE A 516 11.59 18.64 -1.74
CA ILE A 516 12.04 19.09 -0.42
C ILE A 516 12.56 17.92 0.40
N ALA A 517 13.75 18.08 1.00
CA ALA A 517 14.34 17.15 1.96
C ALA A 517 14.57 17.82 3.33
N GLY A 518 14.60 17.01 4.39
CA GLY A 518 15.07 17.41 5.71
C GLY A 518 16.50 16.91 5.93
N ASP A 519 17.38 17.73 6.49
CA ASP A 519 18.82 17.43 6.62
C ASP A 519 19.14 16.26 7.57
N GLN A 520 18.23 15.93 8.49
CA GLN A 520 18.32 14.78 9.40
C GLN A 520 17.27 13.71 9.11
N ASP A 521 16.68 13.69 7.92
CA ASP A 521 15.75 12.64 7.52
C ASP A 521 16.47 11.29 7.31
N LEU A 522 16.43 10.41 8.30
CA LEU A 522 17.01 9.08 8.23
C LEU A 522 16.16 8.09 7.40
N ILE A 523 14.90 8.41 7.11
CA ILE A 523 13.98 7.59 6.32
C ILE A 523 14.17 7.89 4.84
N CYS A 524 14.15 9.17 4.44
CA CYS A 524 14.47 9.64 3.10
C CYS A 524 15.58 10.70 3.13
N PRO A 525 16.86 10.26 3.23
CA PRO A 525 17.99 11.18 3.29
C PRO A 525 18.06 12.13 2.09
N PRO A 526 18.58 13.36 2.27
CA PRO A 526 18.76 14.33 1.19
C PRO A 526 19.43 13.75 -0.06
N GLU A 527 20.39 12.82 0.08
CA GLU A 527 21.03 12.17 -1.07
C GLU A 527 20.02 11.39 -1.93
N ALA A 528 19.05 10.70 -1.32
CA ALA A 528 18.02 9.95 -2.04
C ALA A 528 17.10 10.89 -2.83
N VAL A 529 16.69 12.00 -2.20
CA VAL A 529 15.86 13.03 -2.85
C VAL A 529 16.62 13.66 -4.02
N GLU A 530 17.91 13.98 -3.84
CA GLU A 530 18.78 14.54 -4.87
C GLU A 530 18.96 13.60 -6.08
N GLU A 531 19.13 12.28 -5.86
CA GLU A 531 19.19 11.30 -6.95
C GLU A 531 17.91 11.24 -7.77
N THR A 532 16.73 11.39 -7.15
CA THR A 532 15.47 11.49 -7.89
C THR A 532 15.32 12.83 -8.62
N VAL A 533 15.76 13.93 -8.02
CA VAL A 533 15.78 15.27 -8.64
C VAL A 533 16.60 15.30 -9.93
N LYS A 534 17.74 14.59 -9.99
CA LYS A 534 18.61 14.49 -11.17
C LYS A 534 17.92 13.88 -12.41
N LEU A 535 16.79 13.20 -12.23
CA LEU A 535 16.03 12.55 -13.30
C LEU A 535 14.95 13.45 -13.91
N LEU A 536 14.66 14.61 -13.30
CA LEU A 536 13.70 15.58 -13.81
C LEU A 536 14.36 16.58 -14.76
N PRO A 537 13.61 17.19 -15.70
CA PRO A 537 14.13 18.28 -16.54
C PRO A 537 14.58 19.47 -15.68
N GLN A 538 15.82 19.92 -15.86
CA GLN A 538 16.44 20.96 -15.02
C GLN A 538 15.65 22.29 -14.98
N ASN A 539 14.91 22.61 -16.04
CA ASN A 539 14.08 23.82 -16.13
C ASN A 539 12.69 23.67 -15.47
N LEU A 540 12.36 22.48 -14.95
CA LEU A 540 11.09 22.16 -14.31
C LEU A 540 11.26 21.69 -12.86
N VAL A 541 12.47 21.48 -12.35
CA VAL A 541 12.70 21.03 -10.97
C VAL A 541 13.39 22.10 -10.12
N THR A 542 12.85 22.34 -8.93
CA THR A 542 13.52 23.05 -7.84
C THR A 542 13.78 22.07 -6.71
N TYR A 543 14.97 22.09 -6.13
CA TYR A 543 15.32 21.27 -4.96
C TYR A 543 15.70 22.16 -3.78
N LYS A 544 15.20 21.83 -2.59
CA LYS A 544 15.52 22.53 -1.36
C LYS A 544 15.71 21.56 -0.20
N ILE A 545 16.74 21.80 0.60
CA ILE A 545 16.95 21.13 1.89
C ILE A 545 16.58 22.12 2.99
N PHE A 546 15.85 21.66 4.01
CA PHE A 546 15.67 22.40 5.26
C PHE A 546 16.53 21.78 6.35
N GLY A 547 17.20 22.64 7.10
CA GLY A 547 18.23 22.24 8.05
C GLY A 547 19.42 23.21 8.04
N GLU A 548 19.95 23.53 9.21
CA GLU A 548 21.09 24.44 9.37
C GLU A 548 22.10 23.90 10.38
N HIS A 549 23.40 24.03 10.10
CA HIS A 549 24.49 23.45 10.93
C HIS A 549 24.53 23.95 12.40
N GLN A 550 23.91 25.09 12.70
CA GLN A 550 23.75 25.63 14.06
C GLN A 550 22.30 26.11 14.32
N GLY A 551 21.35 25.66 13.50
CA GLY A 551 19.94 26.06 13.56
C GLY A 551 19.03 24.85 13.71
N PRO A 552 17.74 24.95 13.34
CA PRO A 552 16.83 23.83 13.39
C PRO A 552 17.22 22.77 12.36
N HIS A 553 17.04 21.51 12.74
CA HIS A 553 17.19 20.34 11.88
C HIS A 553 15.82 19.76 11.54
N TYR A 554 15.71 19.03 10.43
CA TYR A 554 14.44 18.48 9.97
C TYR A 554 14.56 16.98 9.70
N ALA A 555 13.80 16.17 10.44
CA ALA A 555 13.58 14.75 10.14
C ALA A 555 12.28 14.54 9.35
N HIS A 556 11.91 13.27 9.14
CA HIS A 556 10.94 12.84 8.13
C HIS A 556 9.56 13.53 8.20
N TYR A 557 9.02 13.77 9.40
CA TYR A 557 7.72 14.43 9.60
C TYR A 557 7.83 15.94 9.86
N ASP A 558 9.02 16.48 10.12
CA ASP A 558 9.16 17.90 10.48
C ASP A 558 8.84 18.84 9.32
N LEU A 559 9.00 18.36 8.08
CA LEU A 559 8.56 19.06 6.87
C LEU A 559 7.03 19.24 6.79
N VAL A 560 6.25 18.46 7.55
CA VAL A 560 4.78 18.43 7.50
C VAL A 560 4.12 18.85 8.81
N GLY A 561 4.73 18.58 9.96
CA GLY A 561 4.15 18.84 11.29
C GLY A 561 5.14 19.38 12.33
N GLY A 562 6.35 19.75 11.91
CA GLY A 562 7.36 20.36 12.77
C GLY A 562 6.96 21.79 13.19
N ARG A 563 7.37 22.20 14.39
CA ARG A 563 7.05 23.50 15.00
C ARG A 563 7.36 24.70 14.08
N LEU A 564 8.47 24.62 13.36
CA LEU A 564 8.95 25.69 12.46
C LEU A 564 8.52 25.48 10.99
N ALA A 565 7.73 24.44 10.67
CA ALA A 565 7.29 24.18 9.31
C ALA A 565 6.39 25.31 8.77
N VAL A 566 5.53 25.87 9.63
CA VAL A 566 4.67 27.02 9.34
C VAL A 566 5.47 28.27 8.94
N GLU A 567 6.62 28.49 9.57
CA GLU A 567 7.44 29.69 9.37
C GLU A 567 8.46 29.55 8.23
N GLN A 568 9.00 28.35 8.03
CA GLN A 568 10.13 28.13 7.12
C GLN A 568 9.75 27.29 5.88
N VAL A 569 9.01 26.20 6.07
CA VAL A 569 8.75 25.21 5.01
C VAL A 569 7.54 25.61 4.16
N TYR A 570 6.39 25.85 4.79
CA TYR A 570 5.14 26.11 4.08
C TYR A 570 5.16 27.38 3.21
N PRO A 571 5.80 28.51 3.60
CA PRO A 571 5.91 29.69 2.73
C PRO A 571 6.65 29.40 1.43
N CYS A 572 7.66 28.52 1.46
CA CYS A 572 8.38 28.07 0.27
C CYS A 572 7.47 27.25 -0.67
N ILE A 573 6.62 26.39 -0.10
CA ILE A 573 5.64 25.60 -0.84
C ILE A 573 4.60 26.51 -1.49
N ILE A 574 4.05 27.47 -0.74
CA ILE A 574 3.06 28.43 -1.26
C ILE A 574 3.65 29.30 -2.35
N GLN A 575 4.89 29.78 -2.20
CA GLN A 575 5.54 30.59 -3.23
C GLN A 575 5.62 29.84 -4.56
N PHE A 576 6.07 28.58 -4.52
CA PHE A 576 6.15 27.73 -5.71
C PHE A 576 4.77 27.42 -6.31
N LEU A 577 3.81 26.97 -5.50
CA LEU A 577 2.47 26.65 -5.99
C LEU A 577 1.77 27.89 -6.57
N SER A 578 1.94 29.07 -5.94
CA SER A 578 1.38 30.34 -6.43
C SER A 578 1.97 30.80 -7.77
N GLN A 579 3.23 30.44 -8.07
CA GLN A 579 3.86 30.75 -9.36
C GLN A 579 3.32 29.89 -10.52
N HIS A 580 2.59 28.81 -10.20
CA HIS A 580 2.01 27.87 -11.15
C HIS A 580 0.47 27.79 -11.05
N ASP A 581 -0.17 28.73 -10.36
CA ASP A 581 -1.64 28.79 -10.17
C ASP A 581 -2.29 29.87 -11.08
N ASP A 582 -1.92 29.90 -12.36
CA ASP A 582 -2.41 30.83 -13.40
C ASP A 582 -3.84 30.53 -13.90
#